data_AF-A0A7R9C1G9-F1
#
_entry.id   AF-A0A7R9C1G9-F1
#
_cell.length_a   1.000
_cell.length_b   1.000
_cell.length_c   1.000
_cell.angle_alpha   90.00
_cell.angle_beta   90.00
_cell.angle_gamma   90.00
#
_symmetry.space_group_name_H-M   'P 1'
#
loop_
_entity.id
_entity.type
_entity.pdbx_description
1 polymer ?
#
loop_
_entity_poly.entity_id
_entity_poly.type
_entity_poly.pdbx_seq_one_letter_code
_entity_poly.pdbx_strand_id
1 'polypeptide(L)'
;MFQLLEKDPERRLGTSSSSSVSADMAHQPFFRPINWERLEKKELEPPFQPKLKSGSDVTYFDTDFTMERPHLTVVDKDILASMDQAPFQSFSYTNPDMLLLANNKATPT
;
A
#
# COMPACT_ATOMS: atom_id res chain seq x y z
N MET A 1 -10.79 7.11 21.32
CA MET A 1 -11.05 5.89 20.52
C MET A 1 -12.50 5.83 20.02
N PHE A 2 -13.51 6.03 20.88
CA PHE A 2 -14.94 5.96 20.47
C PHE A 2 -15.34 6.95 19.35
N GLN A 3 -14.67 8.09 19.22
CA GLN A 3 -14.99 9.08 18.18
C GLN A 3 -14.69 8.59 16.75
N LEU A 4 -13.83 7.57 16.58
CA LEU A 4 -13.64 6.91 15.27
C LEU A 4 -14.83 6.03 14.89
N LEU A 5 -15.57 5.54 15.89
CA LEU A 5 -16.71 4.63 15.73
C LEU A 5 -18.05 5.37 15.82
N GLU A 6 -18.03 6.69 15.69
CA GLU A 6 -19.24 7.50 15.60
C GLU A 6 -20.04 7.13 14.34
N LYS A 7 -21.33 6.89 14.53
CA LYS A 7 -22.23 6.44 13.46
C LYS A 7 -22.50 7.57 12.48
N ASP A 8 -22.70 8.77 13.01
CA ASP A 8 -22.88 9.98 12.21
C ASP A 8 -21.54 10.37 11.55
N PRO A 9 -21.43 10.32 10.21
CA PRO A 9 -20.18 10.65 9.53
C PRO A 9 -19.73 12.08 9.80
N GLU A 10 -20.64 13.05 10.00
CA GLU A 10 -20.28 14.46 10.22
C GLU A 10 -19.67 14.70 11.61
N ARG A 11 -19.91 13.77 12.54
CA ARG A 11 -19.41 13.83 13.92
C ARG A 11 -18.24 12.88 14.16
N ARG A 12 -17.88 12.08 13.17
CA ARG A 12 -16.77 11.13 13.25
C ARG A 12 -15.45 11.87 13.27
N LEU A 13 -14.53 11.42 14.13
CA LEU A 13 -13.19 11.99 14.14
C LEU A 13 -12.53 11.86 12.76
N GLY A 14 -12.00 12.97 12.23
CA GLY A 14 -11.33 13.01 10.92
C GLY A 14 -12.28 13.27 9.74
N THR A 15 -13.50 13.75 9.96
CA THR A 15 -14.43 14.08 8.87
C THR A 15 -14.85 15.55 8.84
N SER A 16 -14.50 16.35 9.86
CA SER A 16 -14.86 17.76 9.90
C SER A 16 -14.24 18.53 8.74
N SER A 17 -15.05 19.34 8.06
CA SER A 17 -14.63 20.22 6.96
C SER A 17 -13.93 21.50 7.44
N SER A 18 -13.96 21.80 8.74
CA SER A 18 -13.41 23.03 9.33
C SER A 18 -11.91 22.98 9.62
N SER A 19 -11.33 21.79 9.67
CA SER A 19 -9.93 21.52 9.99
C SER A 19 -9.42 20.50 8.99
N SER A 20 -8.13 20.55 8.61
CA SER A 20 -7.62 19.47 7.76
C SER A 20 -7.83 18.16 8.50
N VAL A 21 -8.44 17.17 7.84
CA VAL A 21 -8.77 15.85 8.39
C VAL A 21 -7.61 15.24 9.19
N SER A 22 -6.38 15.49 8.73
CA SER A 22 -5.13 15.08 9.38
C SER A 22 -4.87 15.75 10.73
N ALA A 23 -5.21 17.02 10.90
CA ALA A 23 -4.98 17.77 12.14
C ALA A 23 -5.87 17.25 13.27
N ASP A 24 -7.16 17.04 13.01
CA ASP A 24 -8.11 16.57 14.03
C ASP A 24 -7.73 15.21 14.61
N MET A 25 -7.23 14.31 13.75
CA MET A 25 -6.71 13.02 14.17
C MET A 25 -5.39 13.16 14.92
N ALA A 26 -4.43 13.92 14.38
CA ALA A 26 -3.11 14.09 14.98
C ALA A 26 -3.14 14.72 16.38
N HIS A 27 -4.13 15.57 16.67
CA HIS A 27 -4.28 16.25 17.96
C HIS A 27 -4.96 15.41 19.05
N GLN A 28 -5.48 14.22 18.74
CA GLN A 28 -6.07 13.37 19.77
C GLN A 28 -5.03 12.96 20.83
N PRO A 29 -5.41 12.94 22.13
CA PRO A 29 -4.49 12.55 23.20
C PRO A 29 -3.84 11.17 23.01
N PHE A 30 -4.52 10.25 22.32
CA PHE A 30 -4.00 8.92 22.00
C PHE A 30 -2.72 8.97 21.15
N PHE A 31 -2.63 9.90 20.19
CA PHE A 31 -1.47 10.02 19.30
C PHE A 31 -0.43 11.04 19.77
N ARG A 32 -0.63 11.67 20.94
CA ARG A 32 0.29 12.68 21.50
C ARG A 32 1.78 12.24 21.51
N PRO A 33 2.14 10.97 21.78
CA PRO A 33 3.55 10.56 21.75
C PRO A 33 4.17 10.47 20.34
N ILE A 34 3.36 10.51 19.29
CA ILE A 34 3.81 10.30 17.91
C ILE A 34 4.32 11.62 17.32
N ASN A 35 5.58 11.63 16.88
CA ASN A 35 6.08 12.66 15.98
C ASN A 35 5.75 12.26 14.54
N TRP A 36 4.78 12.95 13.93
CA TRP A 36 4.26 12.64 12.60
C TRP A 36 5.29 12.82 11.48
N GLU A 37 6.17 13.82 11.58
CA GLU A 37 7.22 14.07 10.57
C GLU A 37 8.24 12.92 10.56
N ARG A 38 8.68 12.48 11.75
CA ARG A 38 9.60 11.35 11.89
C ARG A 38 8.95 10.03 11.48
N LEU A 39 7.66 9.87 11.75
CA LEU A 39 6.89 8.70 11.32
C LEU A 39 6.84 8.60 9.79
N GLU A 40 6.52 9.69 9.10
CA GLU A 40 6.45 9.73 7.63
C GLU A 40 7.80 9.42 6.97
N LYS A 41 8.89 9.92 7.56
CA LYS A 41 10.27 9.63 7.15
C LYS A 41 10.76 8.22 7.54
N LYS A 42 9.92 7.40 8.19
CA LYS A 42 10.25 6.05 8.70
C LYS A 42 11.41 6.04 9.70
N GLU A 43 11.56 7.09 10.49
CA GLU A 43 12.63 7.24 11.50
C GLU A 43 12.23 6.75 12.90
N LEU A 44 10.97 6.34 13.08
CA LEU A 44 10.49 5.73 14.32
C LEU A 44 10.62 4.21 14.19
N GLU A 45 11.29 3.60 15.17
CA GLU A 45 11.40 2.14 15.24
C GLU A 45 10.00 1.52 15.41
N PRO A 46 9.59 0.58 14.55
CA PRO A 46 8.30 -0.07 14.70
C PRO A 46 8.31 -0.95 15.96
N PRO A 47 7.20 -1.02 16.71
CA PRO A 47 7.12 -1.82 17.94
C PRO A 47 7.25 -3.33 17.68
N PHE A 48 7.02 -3.75 16.43
CA PHE A 48 7.19 -5.12 15.99
C PHE A 48 8.00 -5.13 14.69
N GLN A 49 9.07 -5.92 14.68
CA GLN A 49 9.89 -6.18 13.50
C GLN A 49 9.77 -7.65 13.12
N PRO A 50 9.16 -7.99 11.96
CA PRO A 50 9.07 -9.37 11.50
C PRO A 50 10.47 -9.92 11.23
N LYS A 51 10.71 -11.18 11.65
CA LYS A 51 12.00 -11.84 11.43
C LYS A 51 11.96 -12.54 10.08
N LEU A 52 12.70 -11.99 9.11
CA LEU A 52 12.83 -12.58 7.79
C LEU A 52 14.16 -13.34 7.68
N LYS A 53 14.11 -14.53 7.07
CA LYS A 53 15.28 -15.38 6.80
C LYS A 53 16.01 -14.98 5.52
N SER A 54 15.29 -14.42 4.54
CA SER A 54 15.82 -14.04 3.23
C SER A 54 14.88 -13.05 2.53
N GLY A 55 15.33 -12.47 1.40
CA GLY A 55 14.49 -11.60 0.56
C GLY A 55 13.31 -12.29 -0.13
N SER A 56 13.30 -13.62 -0.15
CA SER A 56 12.21 -14.45 -0.68
C SER A 56 11.49 -15.24 0.43
N ASP A 57 11.59 -14.79 1.68
CA ASP A 57 10.91 -15.45 2.80
C ASP A 57 9.40 -15.25 2.72
N VAL A 58 8.65 -16.37 2.77
CA VAL A 58 7.20 -16.40 2.69
C VAL A 58 6.52 -16.73 4.04
N THR A 59 7.25 -16.71 5.15
CA THR A 59 6.77 -17.14 6.49
C THR A 59 5.51 -16.40 6.97
N TYR A 60 5.28 -15.17 6.50
CA TYR A 60 4.13 -14.33 6.88
C TYR A 60 2.99 -14.35 5.85
N PHE A 61 3.07 -15.20 4.83
CA PHE A 61 1.98 -15.47 3.89
C PHE A 61 1.23 -16.75 4.29
N ASP A 62 -0.05 -16.84 3.95
CA ASP A 62 -0.82 -18.06 4.17
C ASP A 62 -0.22 -19.22 3.35
N THR A 63 -0.17 -20.40 3.96
CA THR A 63 0.36 -21.61 3.32
C THR A 63 -0.45 -22.03 2.11
N ASP A 64 -1.75 -21.73 2.06
CA ASP A 64 -2.61 -22.08 0.93
C ASP A 64 -2.08 -21.47 -0.38
N PHE A 65 -1.57 -20.23 -0.34
CA PHE A 65 -1.02 -19.56 -1.53
C PHE A 65 0.43 -19.94 -1.81
N THR A 66 1.24 -20.18 -0.78
CA THR A 66 2.67 -20.48 -0.96
C THR A 66 2.92 -21.94 -1.38
N MET A 67 1.95 -22.83 -1.13
CA MET A 67 1.95 -24.20 -1.63
C MET A 67 1.39 -24.31 -3.05
N GLU A 68 0.57 -23.35 -3.48
CA GLU A 68 0.08 -23.31 -4.85
C GLU A 68 1.24 -23.07 -5.83
N ARG A 69 1.24 -23.82 -6.94
CA ARG A 69 2.24 -23.60 -7.97
C ARG A 69 1.97 -22.28 -8.66
N PRO A 70 2.95 -21.38 -8.82
CA PRO A 70 2.75 -20.12 -9.51
C PRO A 70 2.45 -20.40 -10.99
N HIS A 71 1.19 -20.32 -11.37
CA HIS A 71 0.75 -20.44 -12.75
C HIS A 71 -0.41 -19.48 -13.02
N LEU A 72 -0.56 -19.07 -14.28
CA LEU A 72 -1.74 -18.34 -14.71
C LEU A 72 -2.86 -19.33 -15.02
N THR A 73 -4.09 -19.00 -14.65
CA THR A 73 -5.26 -19.76 -15.08
C THR A 73 -5.40 -19.66 -16.59
N VAL A 74 -5.61 -20.78 -17.27
CA VAL A 74 -5.83 -20.80 -18.71
C VAL A 74 -7.16 -20.11 -19.02
N VAL A 75 -7.13 -19.13 -19.91
CA VAL A 75 -8.33 -18.41 -20.36
C VAL A 75 -8.75 -18.92 -21.73
N ASP A 76 -10.05 -19.07 -21.93
CA ASP A 76 -10.62 -19.42 -23.24
C ASP A 76 -10.31 -18.32 -24.28
N LYS A 77 -9.80 -18.73 -25.43
CA LYS A 77 -9.43 -17.83 -26.52
C LYS A 77 -10.65 -17.11 -27.10
N ASP A 78 -11.80 -17.76 -27.11
CA ASP A 78 -13.03 -17.18 -27.67
C ASP A 78 -13.55 -16.06 -26.76
N ILE A 79 -13.43 -16.24 -25.44
CA ILE A 79 -13.74 -15.20 -24.45
C ILE A 79 -12.81 -14.00 -24.66
N LEU A 80 -11.49 -14.25 -24.73
CA LEU A 80 -10.50 -13.18 -24.95
C LEU A 80 -10.74 -12.42 -26.25
N ALA A 81 -11.08 -13.12 -27.34
CA ALA A 81 -11.34 -12.50 -28.64
C ALA A 81 -12.62 -11.66 -28.66
N SER A 82 -13.64 -12.05 -27.89
CA SER A 82 -14.91 -11.31 -27.78
C SER A 82 -14.86 -10.12 -26.83
N MET A 83 -13.80 -9.99 -26.02
CA MET A 83 -13.70 -8.97 -24.99
C MET A 83 -13.36 -7.59 -25.57
N ASP A 84 -14.17 -6.59 -25.24
CA ASP A 84 -13.88 -5.20 -25.58
C ASP A 84 -12.59 -4.73 -24.87
N GLN A 85 -11.64 -4.26 -25.67
CA GLN A 85 -10.35 -3.76 -25.19
C GLN A 85 -10.37 -2.26 -24.84
N ALA A 86 -11.42 -1.53 -25.23
CA ALA A 86 -11.52 -0.10 -24.98
C ALA A 86 -11.41 0.28 -23.48
N PRO A 87 -11.96 -0.50 -22.52
CA PRO A 87 -11.79 -0.20 -21.09
C PRO A 87 -10.34 -0.25 -20.59
N PHE A 88 -9.43 -0.92 -21.32
CA PHE A 88 -8.01 -1.01 -20.96
C PHE A 88 -7.14 0.06 -21.65
N GLN A 89 -7.76 1.02 -22.36
CA GLN A 89 -7.04 2.17 -22.89
C GLN A 89 -6.35 2.92 -21.75
N SER A 90 -5.07 3.26 -21.96
CA SER A 90 -4.23 3.94 -20.96
C SER A 90 -3.94 3.13 -19.68
N PHE A 91 -4.12 1.80 -19.70
CA PHE A 91 -3.74 0.93 -18.58
C PHE A 91 -2.21 0.85 -18.36
N SER A 92 -1.43 0.90 -19.44
CA SER A 92 0.02 0.77 -19.38
C SER A 92 0.66 1.94 -18.61
N TYR A 93 1.32 1.61 -17.50
CA TYR A 93 2.08 2.56 -16.68
C TYR A 93 3.46 2.00 -16.37
N THR A 94 4.46 2.87 -16.32
CA THR A 94 5.79 2.55 -15.80
C THR A 94 6.24 3.71 -14.93
N ASN A 95 6.67 3.42 -13.71
CA ASN A 95 7.16 4.45 -12.79
C ASN A 95 8.43 5.10 -13.38
N PRO A 96 8.43 6.40 -13.71
CA PRO A 96 9.60 7.08 -14.28
C PRO A 96 10.81 7.06 -13.34
N ASP A 97 10.61 7.14 -12.02
CA ASP A 97 11.69 7.14 -11.04
C ASP A 97 12.43 5.80 -11.02
N MET A 98 11.72 4.70 -11.23
CA MET A 98 12.32 3.37 -11.35
C MET A 98 13.19 3.25 -12.61
N LEU A 99 12.79 3.89 -13.73
CA LEU A 99 13.57 3.92 -14.96
C LEU A 99 14.87 4.73 -14.80
N LEU A 100 14.81 5.86 -14.08
CA LEU A 100 15.98 6.68 -13.77
C LEU A 100 16.99 5.91 -12.90
N LEU A 101 16.52 5.17 -11.91
CA LEU A 101 17.37 4.34 -11.05
C LEU A 101 18.00 3.15 -11.81
N ALA A 102 17.26 2.55 -12.75
CA ALA A 102 17.78 1.46 -13.57
C ALA A 102 18.88 1.94 -14.53
N ASN A 103 18.71 3.11 -15.15
CA ASN A 103 19.69 3.68 -16.07
C ASN A 103 20.99 4.10 -15.37
N ASN A 104 20.92 4.52 -14.10
CA ASN A 104 22.09 4.90 -13.30
C ASN A 104 22.89 3.70 -12.75
N LYS A 105 22.34 2.47 -12.83
CA LYS A 105 23.08 1.23 -12.53
C LYS A 105 23.78 0.62 -13.75
N ALA A 106 23.56 1.17 -14.95
CA ALA A 106 24.10 0.64 -16.21
C ALA A 106 25.48 1.18 -16.58
N THR A 107 26.17 1.92 -15.70
CA THR A 107 27.59 2.27 -15.87
C THR A 107 28.45 1.24 -15.13
N PRO A 108 29.12 0.30 -15.83
CA PRO A 108 30.01 -0.63 -15.18
C PRO A 108 31.29 0.10 -14.75
N THR A 109 31.74 -0.19 -13.53
CA THR A 109 33.16 -0.06 -13.18
C THR A 109 33.89 -1.31 -13.63
#